data_AF-A0A536MY33-F1
#
_entry.id   AF-A0A536MY33-F1
#
_cell.length_a   1.000
_cell.length_b   1.000
_cell.length_c   1.000
_cell.angle_alpha   90.00
_cell.angle_beta   90.00
_cell.angle_gamma   90.00
#
_symmetry.space_group_name_H-M   'P 1'
#
loop_
_entity.id
_entity.type
_entity.pdbx_description
1 polymer ?
#
loop_
_entity_poly.entity_id
_entity_poly.type
_entity_poly.pdbx_seq_one_letter_code
_entity_poly.pdbx_strand_id
1 'polypeptide(L)'
;MFADGSGGYAVDEWGALHPVGKAPALRMPALWPKWDIARGIALAPWASPIRPDGWILDGFGGLHPFGKAPPISDGTLWPNWDIARGAVILPDSSPTAVAGYILDGWGGVHAFGGARSLISAYWPNFDIARGIALTAGAACIVSGRRPPSRSAAGGRTAIPRAPSSAGALPRLVDPVDGW
;
A
#
# COMPACT_ATOMS: atom_id res chain seq x y z
N MET A 1 -1.53 6.40 -15.56
CA MET A 1 -2.22 7.21 -16.59
C MET A 1 -1.49 8.53 -16.75
N PHE A 2 -1.49 9.13 -17.94
CA PHE A 2 -1.02 10.49 -18.17
C PHE A 2 -1.87 11.48 -17.37
N ALA A 3 -1.30 12.65 -17.04
CA ALA A 3 -1.95 13.64 -16.19
C ALA A 3 -3.28 14.17 -16.76
N ASP A 4 -3.42 14.19 -18.09
CA ASP A 4 -4.63 14.60 -18.81
C ASP A 4 -5.69 13.48 -18.91
N GLY A 5 -5.40 12.29 -18.36
CA GLY A 5 -6.29 11.12 -18.44
C GLY A 5 -6.46 10.53 -19.84
N SER A 6 -5.73 11.01 -20.84
CA SER A 6 -5.91 10.60 -22.25
C SER A 6 -5.45 9.17 -22.54
N GLY A 7 -4.64 8.59 -21.66
CA GLY A 7 -4.10 7.24 -21.80
C GLY A 7 -3.08 6.91 -20.72
N GLY A 8 -2.36 5.81 -20.92
CA GLY A 8 -1.29 5.35 -20.04
C GLY A 8 -0.82 3.97 -20.45
N TYR A 9 -0.21 3.25 -19.51
CA TYR A 9 0.25 1.89 -19.73
C TYR A 9 -0.20 1.00 -18.58
N ALA A 10 -0.57 -0.23 -18.91
CA ALA A 10 -0.50 -1.35 -17.98
C ALA A 10 0.88 -2.00 -18.10
N VAL A 11 1.38 -2.58 -17.02
CA VAL A 11 2.62 -3.36 -17.01
C VAL A 11 2.27 -4.79 -16.61
N ASP A 12 2.82 -5.77 -17.31
CA ASP A 12 2.70 -7.18 -16.93
C ASP A 12 3.82 -7.61 -15.97
N GLU A 13 3.79 -8.86 -15.52
CA GLU A 13 4.75 -9.39 -14.53
C GLU A 13 6.20 -9.42 -15.03
N TRP A 14 6.42 -9.35 -16.35
CA TRP A 14 7.75 -9.38 -16.99
C TRP A 14 8.28 -7.98 -17.29
N GLY A 15 7.49 -6.93 -17.03
CA GLY A 15 7.86 -5.54 -17.33
C GLY A 15 7.42 -5.07 -18.72
N ALA A 16 6.69 -5.87 -19.49
CA ALA A 16 6.18 -5.41 -20.77
C ALA A 16 5.07 -4.36 -20.56
N LEU A 17 5.15 -3.27 -21.33
CA LEU A 17 4.20 -2.16 -21.27
C LEU A 17 3.13 -2.32 -22.35
N HIS A 18 1.88 -2.37 -21.91
CA HIS A 18 0.69 -2.49 -22.74
C HIS A 18 -0.02 -1.13 -22.80
N PRO A 19 -0.08 -0.47 -23.98
CA PRO A 19 -0.70 0.84 -24.09
C PRO A 19 -2.20 0.82 -23.79
N VAL A 20 -2.66 1.88 -23.13
CA VAL A 20 -4.07 2.16 -22.83
C VAL A 20 -4.41 3.55 -23.35
N GLY A 21 -5.56 3.70 -24.02
CA GLY A 21 -6.00 4.98 -24.57
C GLY A 21 -5.04 5.50 -25.65
N LYS A 22 -4.67 6.79 -25.59
CA LYS A 22 -3.79 7.44 -26.59
C LYS A 22 -2.29 7.13 -26.41
N ALA A 23 -1.90 6.25 -25.49
CA ALA A 23 -0.50 5.94 -25.28
C ALA A 23 0.10 5.22 -26.51
N PRO A 24 1.31 5.61 -26.96
CA PRO A 24 1.97 4.93 -28.07
C PRO A 24 2.59 3.60 -27.61
N ALA A 25 2.75 2.65 -28.53
CA ALA A 25 3.55 1.47 -28.26
C ALA A 25 5.03 1.84 -28.04
N LEU A 26 5.65 1.25 -27.01
CA LEU A 26 7.07 1.43 -26.68
C LEU A 26 7.84 0.16 -27.04
N ARG A 27 8.97 0.31 -27.72
CA ARG A 27 9.72 -0.84 -28.25
C ARG A 27 10.60 -1.57 -27.23
N MET A 28 11.03 -0.91 -26.14
CA MET A 28 11.96 -1.50 -25.17
C MET A 28 11.84 -0.86 -23.78
N PRO A 29 10.76 -1.14 -23.03
CA PRO A 29 10.82 -0.96 -21.58
C PRO A 29 11.83 -1.95 -20.95
N ALA A 30 12.16 -1.76 -19.68
CA ALA A 30 12.85 -2.80 -18.92
C ALA A 30 12.01 -4.09 -18.98
N LEU A 31 12.64 -5.18 -19.42
CA LEU A 31 11.99 -6.46 -19.69
C LEU A 31 12.82 -7.57 -19.06
N TRP A 32 12.16 -8.41 -18.27
CA TRP A 32 12.72 -9.61 -17.66
C TRP A 32 11.97 -10.84 -18.17
N PRO A 33 12.36 -11.38 -19.34
CA PRO A 33 11.62 -12.46 -19.96
C PRO A 33 11.51 -13.66 -19.01
N LYS A 34 10.27 -14.14 -18.82
CA LYS A 34 9.94 -15.31 -17.98
C LYS A 34 10.25 -15.13 -16.49
N TRP A 35 10.44 -13.89 -16.03
CA TRP A 35 10.64 -13.60 -14.62
C TRP A 35 9.52 -12.69 -14.13
N ASP A 36 8.66 -13.25 -13.28
CA ASP A 36 7.66 -12.49 -12.53
C ASP A 36 8.39 -11.62 -11.50
N ILE A 37 8.65 -10.36 -11.85
CA ILE A 37 9.41 -9.43 -11.02
C ILE A 37 8.96 -7.98 -11.15
N ALA A 38 8.23 -7.60 -12.19
CA ALA A 38 7.67 -6.26 -12.27
C ALA A 38 6.53 -6.13 -11.24
N ARG A 39 6.56 -5.04 -10.47
CA ARG A 39 5.60 -4.78 -9.38
C ARG A 39 4.81 -3.50 -9.57
N GLY A 40 5.15 -2.71 -10.58
CA GLY A 40 4.35 -1.55 -10.95
C GLY A 40 5.01 -0.66 -11.98
N ILE A 41 4.27 0.39 -12.32
CA ILE A 41 4.69 1.43 -13.23
C ILE A 41 4.36 2.78 -12.62
N ALA A 42 5.28 3.72 -12.71
CA ALA A 42 5.07 5.11 -12.33
C ALA A 42 5.33 6.00 -13.55
N LEU A 43 4.31 6.70 -14.04
CA LEU A 43 4.49 7.71 -15.08
C LEU A 43 5.02 8.99 -14.46
N ALA A 44 5.90 9.67 -15.19
CA ALA A 44 6.35 10.99 -14.78
C ALA A 44 5.18 12.00 -14.78
N PRO A 45 5.17 13.01 -13.89
CA PRO A 45 4.17 14.07 -13.91
C PRO A 45 4.10 14.85 -15.23
N TRP A 46 5.22 14.92 -15.96
CA TRP A 46 5.32 15.54 -17.29
C TRP A 46 5.05 14.56 -18.45
N ALA A 47 4.65 13.33 -18.16
CA ALA A 47 4.40 12.33 -19.19
C ALA A 47 3.15 12.67 -20.01
N SER A 48 3.23 12.44 -21.32
CA SER A 48 2.15 12.64 -22.28
C SER A 48 2.22 11.59 -23.39
N PRO A 49 1.21 11.49 -24.28
CA PRO A 49 1.27 10.59 -25.43
C PRO A 49 2.50 10.78 -26.35
N ILE A 50 3.07 11.99 -26.44
CA ILE A 50 4.26 12.25 -27.25
C ILE A 50 5.57 12.17 -26.45
N ARG A 51 5.47 12.14 -25.12
CA ARG A 51 6.58 12.01 -24.17
C ARG A 51 6.19 11.04 -23.06
N PRO A 52 6.11 9.73 -23.35
CA PRO A 52 5.72 8.72 -22.38
C PRO A 52 6.91 8.37 -21.48
N ASP A 53 7.30 9.30 -20.61
CA ASP A 53 8.42 9.13 -19.67
C ASP A 53 7.90 8.47 -18.38
N GLY A 54 8.65 7.51 -17.85
CA GLY A 54 8.32 6.88 -16.57
C GLY A 54 9.31 5.81 -16.15
N TRP A 55 8.93 5.05 -15.13
CA TRP A 55 9.73 3.97 -14.55
C TRP A 55 8.89 2.72 -14.31
N ILE A 56 9.51 1.57 -14.49
CA ILE A 56 9.00 0.27 -14.04
C ILE A 56 9.67 -0.07 -12.73
N LEU A 57 8.87 -0.44 -11.73
CA LEU A 57 9.36 -0.94 -10.45
C LEU A 57 9.55 -2.45 -10.53
N ASP A 58 10.74 -2.94 -10.16
CA ASP A 58 10.98 -4.35 -9.92
C ASP A 58 10.72 -4.74 -8.45
N GLY A 59 10.64 -6.04 -8.16
CA GLY A 59 10.39 -6.56 -6.81
C GLY A 59 11.49 -6.28 -5.79
N PHE A 60 12.71 -5.97 -6.25
CA PHE A 60 13.83 -5.63 -5.39
C PHE A 60 13.92 -4.12 -5.12
N GLY A 61 12.96 -3.32 -5.59
CA GLY A 61 12.92 -1.87 -5.40
C GLY A 61 13.61 -1.06 -6.50
N GLY A 62 14.15 -1.72 -7.53
CA GLY A 62 14.78 -1.03 -8.66
C GLY A 62 13.75 -0.27 -9.50
N LEU A 63 14.05 0.98 -9.83
CA LEU A 63 13.25 1.82 -10.72
C LEU A 63 13.94 1.92 -12.10
N HIS A 64 13.37 1.23 -13.08
CA HIS A 64 13.94 1.12 -14.42
C HIS A 64 13.28 2.12 -15.37
N PRO A 65 14.01 3.13 -15.86
CA PRO A 65 13.43 4.18 -16.69
C PRO A 65 13.03 3.66 -18.08
N PHE A 66 11.98 4.24 -18.63
CA PHE A 66 11.62 4.15 -20.04
C PHE A 66 11.29 5.54 -20.61
N GLY A 67 11.22 5.64 -21.94
CA GLY A 67 11.11 6.93 -22.61
C GLY A 67 12.39 7.74 -22.41
N LYS A 68 12.27 8.99 -21.96
CA LYS A 68 13.38 9.89 -21.61
C LYS A 68 13.45 10.19 -20.12
N ALA A 69 12.82 9.36 -19.28
CA ALA A 69 12.94 9.48 -17.84
C ALA A 69 14.40 9.36 -17.38
N PRO A 70 14.88 10.21 -16.45
CA PRO A 70 16.22 10.09 -15.90
C PRO A 70 16.33 8.82 -15.02
N PRO A 71 17.54 8.27 -14.83
CA PRO A 71 17.76 7.20 -13.85
C PRO A 71 17.53 7.71 -12.42
N ILE A 72 17.00 6.85 -11.55
CA ILE A 72 16.86 7.09 -10.10
C ILE A 72 17.73 6.04 -9.40
N SER A 73 18.77 6.47 -8.70
CA SER A 73 19.74 5.57 -8.07
C SER A 73 19.79 5.65 -6.54
N ASP A 74 19.04 6.59 -5.94
CA ASP A 74 18.96 6.82 -4.49
C ASP A 74 17.71 6.19 -3.85
N GLY A 75 16.95 5.39 -4.62
CA GLY A 75 15.82 4.62 -4.12
C GLY A 75 16.24 3.47 -3.20
N THR A 76 15.32 3.05 -2.34
CA THR A 76 15.51 1.87 -1.49
C THR A 76 15.55 0.59 -2.32
N LEU A 77 16.52 -0.27 -2.01
CA LEU A 77 16.71 -1.58 -2.62
C LEU A 77 16.66 -2.69 -1.57
N TRP A 78 16.07 -3.82 -1.94
CA TRP A 78 16.05 -5.05 -1.18
C TRP A 78 16.70 -6.16 -2.00
N PRO A 79 18.04 -6.28 -1.94
CA PRO A 79 18.76 -7.27 -2.73
C PRO A 79 18.23 -8.69 -2.49
N ASN A 80 17.86 -9.37 -3.57
CA ASN A 80 17.35 -10.74 -3.57
C ASN A 80 16.03 -10.94 -2.79
N TRP A 81 15.28 -9.88 -2.51
CA TRP A 81 14.02 -9.98 -1.80
C TRP A 81 12.90 -9.25 -2.53
N ASP A 82 12.04 -10.04 -3.18
CA ASP A 82 10.88 -9.53 -3.88
C ASP A 82 9.82 -9.05 -2.89
N ILE A 83 9.91 -7.78 -2.51
CA ILE A 83 9.08 -7.15 -1.50
C ILE A 83 8.56 -5.76 -1.90
N ALA A 84 9.05 -5.14 -2.97
CA ALA A 84 8.48 -3.89 -3.45
C ALA A 84 7.07 -4.12 -4.01
N ARG A 85 6.13 -3.21 -3.75
CA ARG A 85 4.71 -3.37 -4.13
C ARG A 85 4.11 -2.16 -4.86
N GLY A 86 4.84 -1.06 -4.95
CA GLY A 86 4.41 0.09 -5.74
C GLY A 86 5.37 1.25 -5.60
N ALA A 87 5.33 2.15 -6.58
CA ALA A 87 6.08 3.39 -6.56
C ALA A 87 5.20 4.54 -7.05
N VAL A 88 5.43 5.72 -6.51
CA VAL A 88 4.79 6.97 -6.94
C VAL A 88 5.83 8.06 -7.11
N ILE A 89 5.65 8.88 -8.14
CA ILE A 89 6.46 10.09 -8.39
C ILE A 89 5.65 11.29 -7.90
N LEU A 90 6.29 12.17 -7.13
CA LEU A 90 5.67 13.39 -6.63
C LEU A 90 5.33 14.35 -7.78
N PRO A 91 4.19 15.06 -7.71
CA PRO A 91 3.68 15.88 -8.81
C PRO A 91 4.56 17.08 -9.16
N ASP A 92 5.39 17.55 -8.24
CA ASP A 92 6.36 18.64 -8.42
C ASP A 92 7.72 18.17 -8.97
N SER A 93 7.86 16.87 -9.25
CA SER A 93 9.07 16.33 -9.85
C SER A 93 9.33 16.92 -11.24
N SER A 94 10.60 17.01 -11.60
CA SER A 94 11.09 17.41 -12.92
C SER A 94 12.17 16.43 -13.42
N PRO A 95 12.55 16.46 -14.71
CA PRO A 95 13.62 15.60 -15.24
C PRO A 95 14.99 15.75 -14.55
N THR A 96 15.22 16.82 -13.79
CA THR A 96 16.48 17.06 -13.06
C THR A 96 16.35 16.89 -11.55
N ALA A 97 15.13 16.71 -11.03
CA ALA A 97 14.84 16.55 -9.63
C ALA A 97 13.58 15.69 -9.50
N VAL A 98 13.77 14.37 -9.56
CA VAL A 98 12.69 13.40 -9.40
C VAL A 98 12.61 13.03 -7.93
N ALA A 99 11.43 13.07 -7.35
CA ALA A 99 11.18 12.74 -5.95
C ALA A 99 9.98 11.79 -5.85
N GLY A 100 9.96 10.91 -4.85
CA GLY A 100 8.87 9.96 -4.73
C GLY A 100 9.00 8.97 -3.58
N TYR A 101 8.17 7.94 -3.65
CA TYR A 101 8.14 6.87 -2.65
C TYR A 101 8.08 5.50 -3.29
N ILE A 102 8.71 4.52 -2.64
CA ILE A 102 8.54 3.09 -2.90
C ILE A 102 7.84 2.46 -1.69
N LEU A 103 6.83 1.65 -1.93
CA LEU A 103 6.11 0.87 -0.94
C LEU A 103 6.67 -0.55 -0.89
N ASP A 104 6.96 -1.06 0.30
CA ASP A 104 7.24 -2.48 0.53
C ASP A 104 5.99 -3.27 0.95
N GLY A 105 6.06 -4.60 0.86
CA GLY A 105 4.97 -5.52 1.17
C GLY A 105 4.53 -5.51 2.63
N TRP A 106 5.39 -5.09 3.54
CA TRP A 106 5.08 -4.94 4.96
C TRP A 106 4.42 -3.60 5.28
N GLY A 107 4.21 -2.73 4.28
CA GLY A 107 3.53 -1.44 4.42
C GLY A 107 4.48 -0.26 4.60
N GLY A 108 5.79 -0.48 4.64
CA GLY A 108 6.78 0.58 4.76
C GLY A 108 6.82 1.45 3.51
N VAL A 109 6.81 2.77 3.70
CA VAL A 109 6.93 3.77 2.63
C VAL A 109 8.30 4.43 2.70
N HIS A 110 9.09 4.26 1.64
CA HIS A 110 10.49 4.67 1.57
C HIS A 110 10.66 5.83 0.59
N ALA A 111 11.17 6.95 1.06
CA ALA A 111 11.36 8.16 0.26
C ALA A 111 12.63 8.08 -0.60
N PHE A 112 12.61 8.72 -1.77
CA PHE A 112 13.78 8.98 -2.60
C PHE A 112 13.73 10.39 -3.20
N GLY A 113 14.85 10.89 -3.72
CA GLY A 113 14.87 12.08 -4.57
C GLY A 113 14.46 13.37 -3.87
N GLY A 114 14.71 13.48 -2.57
CA GLY A 114 14.33 14.65 -1.76
C GLY A 114 12.89 14.65 -1.25
N ALA A 115 12.13 13.57 -1.47
CA ALA A 115 10.83 13.40 -0.84
C ALA A 115 10.95 13.35 0.69
N ARG A 116 9.95 13.90 1.39
CA ARG A 116 9.93 13.91 2.87
C ARG A 116 9.63 12.51 3.39
N SER A 117 10.43 12.00 4.32
CA SER A 117 10.14 10.72 4.99
C SER A 117 8.74 10.72 5.63
N LEU A 118 8.01 9.63 5.41
CA LEU A 118 6.67 9.43 5.94
C LEU A 118 6.68 8.34 7.01
N ILE A 119 5.84 8.52 8.03
CA ILE A 119 5.49 7.44 8.94
C ILE A 119 4.32 6.69 8.29
N SER A 120 4.43 5.38 8.20
CA SER A 120 3.44 4.51 7.58
C SER A 120 3.04 3.39 8.54
N ALA A 121 1.86 2.82 8.33
CA ALA A 121 1.48 1.59 9.01
C ALA A 121 2.39 0.45 8.54
N TYR A 122 2.89 -0.35 9.48
CA TYR A 122 3.87 -1.39 9.22
C TYR A 122 3.47 -2.69 9.89
N TRP A 123 3.53 -3.79 9.14
CA TRP A 123 3.14 -5.13 9.55
C TRP A 123 4.32 -6.09 9.33
N PRO A 124 5.22 -6.21 10.32
CA PRO A 124 6.38 -7.07 10.20
C PRO A 124 6.00 -8.50 9.82
N ASN A 125 6.69 -9.06 8.83
CA ASN A 125 6.50 -10.41 8.29
C ASN A 125 5.18 -10.65 7.56
N PHE A 126 4.39 -9.63 7.27
CA PHE A 126 3.17 -9.75 6.46
C PHE A 126 3.37 -9.05 5.12
N ASP A 127 3.54 -9.81 4.05
CA ASP A 127 3.52 -9.27 2.69
C ASP A 127 2.07 -9.08 2.21
N ILE A 128 1.49 -7.94 2.58
CA ILE A 128 0.05 -7.67 2.46
C ILE A 128 -0.27 -6.30 1.86
N ALA A 129 0.68 -5.37 1.83
CA ALA A 129 0.55 -4.13 1.09
C ALA A 129 0.58 -4.42 -0.42
N ARG A 130 -0.19 -3.67 -1.20
CA ARG A 130 -0.43 -3.98 -2.63
C ARG A 130 -0.28 -2.80 -3.56
N GLY A 131 -0.25 -1.59 -3.04
CA GLY A 131 -0.12 -0.41 -3.87
C GLY A 131 -0.13 0.87 -3.06
N ILE A 132 0.45 1.90 -3.66
CA ILE A 132 0.56 3.26 -3.14
C ILE A 132 0.01 4.22 -4.19
N ALA A 133 -0.73 5.24 -3.75
CA ALA A 133 -1.25 6.29 -4.63
C ALA A 133 -1.12 7.65 -3.96
N LEU A 134 -0.89 8.68 -4.77
CA LEU A 134 -0.95 10.07 -4.32
C LEU A 134 -2.37 10.61 -4.46
N THR A 135 -2.81 11.37 -3.46
CA THR A 135 -4.07 12.10 -3.46
C THR A 135 -3.87 13.55 -3.85
N ALA A 136 -4.95 14.24 -4.24
CA ALA A 136 -4.93 15.68 -4.47
C ALA A 136 -4.53 16.40 -3.16
N GLY A 137 -3.29 16.89 -3.10
CA GLY A 137 -2.63 17.37 -1.87
C GLY A 137 -1.30 16.66 -1.54
N ALA A 138 -0.87 15.70 -2.37
CA ALA A 138 0.36 14.91 -2.22
C ALA A 138 0.41 14.02 -0.95
N ALA A 139 -0.72 13.80 -0.28
CA ALA A 139 -0.81 12.75 0.74
C ALA A 139 -0.85 11.38 0.06
N CYS A 140 -0.18 10.40 0.68
CA CYS A 140 -0.07 9.03 0.18
C CYS A 140 -1.14 8.13 0.81
N ILE A 141 -1.84 7.35 0.00
CA ILE A 141 -2.70 6.23 0.44
C ILE A 141 -2.01 4.92 0.10
N VAL A 142 -1.97 4.00 1.07
CA VAL A 142 -1.50 2.61 0.89
C VAL A 142 -2.70 1.67 0.92
N SER A 143 -2.78 0.76 -0.05
CA SER A 143 -3.79 -0.30 -0.12
C SER A 143 -3.19 -1.65 0.28
N GLY A 144 -3.97 -2.50 0.93
CA GLY A 144 -3.50 -3.82 1.37
C GLY A 144 -4.61 -4.67 1.99
N ARG A 145 -4.32 -5.95 2.22
CA ARG A 145 -5.19 -6.84 3.01
C ARG A 145 -4.88 -6.64 4.49
N ARG A 146 -5.88 -6.79 5.36
CA ARG A 146 -5.66 -6.80 6.81
C ARG A 146 -4.88 -8.07 7.20
N PRO A 147 -3.85 -8.01 8.06
CA PRO A 147 -3.24 -9.21 8.59
C PRO A 147 -4.25 -10.04 9.38
N PRO A 148 -4.05 -11.36 9.53
CA PRO A 148 -4.83 -12.17 10.46
C PRO A 148 -4.79 -11.53 11.84
N SER A 149 -5.94 -11.39 12.49
CA SER A 149 -5.95 -11.02 13.89
C SER A 149 -5.20 -12.09 14.67
N ARG A 150 -4.21 -11.71 15.48
CA ARG A 150 -3.79 -12.59 16.56
C ARG A 150 -5.03 -12.85 17.40
N SER A 151 -5.59 -14.06 17.31
CA SER A 151 -6.57 -14.49 18.31
C SER A 151 -5.84 -14.39 19.63
N ALA A 152 -6.23 -13.43 20.47
CA ALA A 152 -5.87 -13.47 21.86
C ALA A 152 -6.42 -14.81 22.36
N ALA A 153 -5.54 -15.76 22.66
CA ALA A 153 -5.87 -16.86 23.56
C ALA A 153 -6.06 -16.26 24.97
N GLY A 154 -7.12 -15.46 25.11
CA GLY A 154 -7.59 -14.92 26.37
C GLY A 154 -8.45 -15.99 26.99
N GLY A 155 -7.87 -16.75 27.92
CA GLY A 155 -8.64 -17.60 28.81
C GLY A 155 -9.82 -16.82 29.37
N ARG A 156 -11.02 -17.34 29.14
CA ARG A 156 -12.21 -16.89 29.85
C ARG A 156 -11.98 -17.21 31.33
N THR A 157 -11.47 -16.25 32.10
CA THR A 157 -11.71 -16.23 33.54
C THR A 157 -13.21 -16.07 33.71
N ALA A 158 -13.87 -17.17 34.02
CA ALA A 158 -15.26 -17.17 34.42
C ALA A 158 -15.41 -16.26 35.64
N ILE A 159 -16.23 -15.21 35.51
CA ILE A 159 -16.74 -14.48 36.67
C ILE A 159 -17.58 -15.49 37.46
N PRO A 160 -17.27 -15.79 38.74
CA PRO A 160 -18.09 -16.70 39.52
C PRO A 160 -19.49 -16.11 39.69
N ARG A 161 -20.50 -16.86 39.28
CA ARG A 161 -21.91 -16.51 39.45
C ARG A 161 -22.27 -16.72 40.93
N ALA A 162 -22.79 -15.68 41.60
CA ALA A 162 -23.27 -15.79 42.97
C ALA A 162 -24.41 -16.82 43.08
N PRO A 163 -24.49 -17.63 44.15
CA PRO A 163 -25.56 -18.59 44.33
C PRO A 163 -26.88 -17.86 44.67
N SER A 164 -27.93 -18.19 43.94
CA SER A 164 -29.30 -17.78 44.24
C SER A 164 -29.86 -18.63 45.39
N SER A 165 -30.11 -18.02 46.55
CA SER A 165 -30.90 -18.64 47.62
C SER A 165 -32.39 -18.48 47.34
N ALA A 166 -33.04 -19.58 46.97
CA ALA A 166 -34.49 -19.72 47.08
C ALA A 166 -34.79 -20.35 48.44
N GLY A 167 -35.50 -19.62 49.30
CA GLY A 167 -35.97 -20.11 50.60
C GLY A 167 -37.21 -19.32 51.00
N ALA A 168 -38.37 -19.98 50.90
CA ALA A 168 -39.69 -19.42 51.14
C ALA A 168 -39.93 -19.06 52.62
N LEU A 169 -40.73 -18.02 52.87
CA LEU A 169 -41.51 -17.86 54.10
C LEU A 169 -42.95 -17.39 53.78
N PRO A 170 -43.97 -17.85 54.53
CA PRO A 170 -45.38 -17.79 54.15
C PRO A 170 -46.09 -16.45 54.47
N ARG A 171 -47.30 -16.34 53.91
CA ARG A 171 -48.25 -15.20 53.94
C ARG A 171 -48.84 -14.87 55.32
N LEU A 172 -48.94 -13.56 55.55
CA LEU A 172 -50.08 -12.75 56.06
C LEU A 172 -50.65 -13.01 57.47
N VAL A 173 -50.43 -12.05 58.39
CA VAL A 173 -51.45 -11.56 59.34
C VAL A 173 -51.16 -10.08 59.66
N ASP A 174 -52.13 -9.20 59.41
CA ASP A 174 -52.33 -7.87 60.03
C ASP A 174 -53.72 -7.90 60.69
N PRO A 175 -54.17 -6.95 61.55
CA PRO A 175 -53.48 -5.90 62.32
C PRO A 175 -53.92 -5.90 63.82
N VAL A 176 -53.34 -5.04 64.67
CA VAL A 176 -54.11 -4.28 65.68
C VAL A 176 -53.33 -3.09 66.22
N ASP A 177 -53.89 -1.90 65.99
CA ASP A 177 -53.64 -0.69 66.78
C ASP A 177 -54.22 -0.84 68.19
N GLY A 178 -53.57 -0.20 69.17
CA GLY A 178 -54.05 -0.14 70.55
C GLY A 178 -55.32 0.71 70.71
N TRP A 179 -56.24 0.24 71.56
CA TRP A 179 -56.50 0.75 72.92
C TRP A 179 -56.98 -0.41 73.79
#